data_AF-A0A1F6V9G3-F1
#
_entry.id   AF-A0A1F6V9G3-F1
#
_cell.length_a   1.000
_cell.length_b   1.000
_cell.length_c   1.000
_cell.angle_alpha   90.00
_cell.angle_beta   90.00
_cell.angle_gamma   90.00
#
_symmetry.space_group_name_H-M   'P 1'
#
loop_
_entity.id
_entity.type
_entity.pdbx_description
1 polymer ?
#
loop_
_entity_poly.entity_id
_entity_poly.type
_entity_poly.pdbx_seq_one_letter_code
_entity_poly.pdbx_strand_id
1 'polypeptide(L)'
;MSRERTIEDVSVGDISLVVKTLTEETRKRPKLVANLERFPRVLCEYLGASDYTKERLGEFYRLERWYFSDDLYGGDCIRYFSASKDKGAELLARKCRYATQLVKLFDFYLEKGVGKRFTHNYMMYDADVRADGKINTTGLQLVKGVGKRHDISMEDVVEIVADVRPAIREYYCAPGQKYSRNENVSFVDFGKK
;
A
#
# COMPACT_ATOMS: atom_id res chain seq x y z
N MET A 1 -13.85 -1.40 28.43
CA MET A 1 -14.34 -0.86 27.15
C MET A 1 -13.38 0.23 26.73
N SER A 2 -12.60 0.04 25.67
CA SER A 2 -11.64 1.03 25.19
C SER A 2 -12.38 2.05 24.33
N ARG A 3 -12.35 3.33 24.73
CA ARG A 3 -12.99 4.42 23.99
C ARG A 3 -12.19 4.68 22.73
N GLU A 4 -12.84 4.72 21.56
CA GLU A 4 -12.21 5.18 20.32
C GLU A 4 -11.73 6.63 20.52
N ARG A 5 -10.45 6.88 20.24
CA ARG A 5 -9.90 8.24 20.25
C ARG A 5 -10.52 9.01 19.09
N THR A 6 -11.23 10.08 19.40
CA THR A 6 -11.76 11.03 18.42
C THR A 6 -10.70 12.06 18.05
N ILE A 7 -10.89 12.80 16.96
CA ILE A 7 -9.98 13.87 16.53
C ILE A 7 -9.82 14.94 17.63
N GLU A 8 -10.80 15.08 18.53
CA GLU A 8 -10.75 15.95 19.71
C GLU A 8 -9.75 15.48 20.78
N ASP A 9 -9.31 14.22 20.75
CA ASP A 9 -8.28 13.66 21.64
C ASP A 9 -6.85 13.93 21.15
N VAL A 10 -6.68 14.56 19.98
CA VAL A 10 -5.38 14.97 19.44
C VAL A 10 -5.08 16.37 19.95
N SER A 11 -4.01 16.55 20.73
CA SER A 11 -3.68 17.88 21.24
C SER A 11 -3.37 18.82 20.08
N VAL A 12 -3.81 20.08 20.16
CA VAL A 12 -3.55 21.10 19.13
C VAL A 12 -2.04 21.26 18.85
N GLY A 13 -1.19 20.95 19.84
CA GLY A 13 0.26 20.92 19.69
C GLY A 13 0.77 19.82 18.75
N ASP A 14 0.12 18.66 18.73
CA ASP A 14 0.48 17.54 17.87
C ASP A 14 0.16 17.82 16.40
N ILE A 15 -0.96 18.50 16.12
CA ILE A 15 -1.34 18.91 14.75
C ILE A 15 -0.34 19.94 14.21
N SER A 16 0.03 20.93 15.03
CA SER A 16 1.02 21.96 14.65
C SER A 16 2.38 21.34 14.31
N LEU A 17 2.81 20.33 15.08
CA LEU A 17 4.06 19.62 14.83
C LEU A 17 4.02 18.83 13.50
N VAL A 18 2.94 18.08 13.24
CA VAL A 18 2.79 17.31 12.00
C VAL A 18 2.78 18.22 10.77
N VAL A 19 2.04 19.34 10.82
CA VAL A 19 1.99 20.32 9.71
C VAL A 19 3.36 20.96 9.48
N LYS A 20 4.08 21.28 10.55
CA LYS A 20 5.45 21.80 10.46
C LYS A 20 6.38 20.77 9.82
N THR A 21 6.37 19.52 10.30
CA THR A 21 7.19 18.44 9.73
C THR A 21 6.87 18.18 8.27
N LEU A 22 5.58 18.17 7.89
CA LEU A 22 5.18 18.04 6.50
C LEU A 22 5.73 19.19 5.66
N THR A 23 5.61 20.43 6.12
CA THR A 23 6.12 21.61 5.42
C THR A 23 7.63 21.53 5.20
N GLU A 24 8.37 21.13 6.24
CA GLU A 24 9.83 20.95 6.16
C GLU A 24 10.22 19.84 5.20
N GLU A 25 9.57 18.68 5.26
CA GLU A 25 9.85 17.55 4.38
C GLU A 25 9.44 17.82 2.93
N THR A 26 8.33 18.54 2.69
CA THR A 26 7.95 19.01 1.35
C THR A 26 9.00 19.95 0.77
N ARG A 27 9.61 20.82 1.58
CA ARG A 27 10.69 21.70 1.13
C ARG A 27 11.99 20.92 0.87
N LYS A 28 12.34 19.97 1.74
CA LYS A 28 13.61 19.20 1.65
C LYS A 28 13.55 18.12 0.56
N ARG A 29 12.43 17.41 0.45
CA ARG A 29 12.27 16.19 -0.36
C ARG A 29 10.93 16.17 -1.10
N PRO A 30 10.59 17.20 -1.90
CA PRO A 30 9.25 17.38 -2.48
C PRO A 30 8.76 16.18 -3.29
N LYS A 31 9.65 15.56 -4.07
CA LYS A 31 9.30 14.42 -4.93
C LYS A 31 9.07 13.12 -4.14
N LEU A 32 9.71 12.95 -2.98
CA LEU A 32 9.45 11.79 -2.14
C LEU A 32 8.09 11.98 -1.46
N VAL A 33 7.86 13.14 -0.85
CA VAL A 33 6.58 13.47 -0.21
C VAL A 33 5.42 13.29 -1.18
N ALA A 34 5.51 13.81 -2.41
CA ALA A 34 4.48 13.64 -3.43
C ALA A 34 4.17 12.17 -3.79
N ASN A 35 5.16 11.26 -3.68
CA ASN A 35 4.89 9.83 -3.88
C ASN A 35 4.22 9.20 -2.67
N LEU A 36 4.62 9.60 -1.46
CA LEU A 36 4.03 9.08 -0.22
C LEU A 36 2.60 9.60 0.00
N GLU A 37 2.29 10.81 -0.47
CA GLU A 37 0.94 11.40 -0.44
C GLU A 37 -0.12 10.55 -1.16
N ARG A 38 0.29 9.67 -2.08
CA ARG A 38 -0.59 8.66 -2.70
C ARG A 38 -1.20 7.70 -1.67
N PHE A 39 -0.57 7.54 -0.51
CA PHE A 39 -0.97 6.63 0.55
C PHE A 39 -0.88 7.37 1.91
N PRO A 40 -1.96 8.06 2.34
CA PRO A 40 -1.94 8.95 3.50
C PRO A 40 -1.35 8.33 4.78
N ARG A 41 -1.65 7.06 5.06
CA ARG A 41 -1.08 6.35 6.21
C ARG A 41 0.43 6.19 6.14
N VAL A 42 0.98 5.88 4.97
CA VAL A 42 2.43 5.77 4.76
C VAL A 42 3.10 7.13 4.92
N LEU A 43 2.46 8.21 4.43
CA LEU A 43 2.93 9.57 4.66
C LEU A 43 2.94 9.91 6.16
N CYS A 44 1.86 9.62 6.89
CA CYS A 44 1.80 9.86 8.33
C CYS A 44 2.89 9.11 9.09
N GLU A 45 3.12 7.83 8.78
CA GLU A 45 4.22 7.06 9.38
C GLU A 45 5.59 7.66 9.06
N TYR A 46 5.79 8.13 7.82
CA TYR A 46 7.01 8.82 7.42
C TYR A 46 7.22 10.14 8.19
N LEU A 47 6.18 10.95 8.37
CA LEU A 47 6.25 12.20 9.13
C LEU A 47 6.58 11.94 10.61
N GLY A 48 6.04 10.86 11.19
CA GLY A 48 6.35 10.42 12.55
C GLY A 48 7.69 9.68 12.70
N ALA A 49 8.38 9.36 11.60
CA ALA A 49 9.65 8.65 11.64
C ALA A 49 10.81 9.52 12.15
N SER A 50 11.87 8.86 12.62
CA SER A 50 13.11 9.53 13.00
C SER A 50 13.75 10.27 11.82
N ASP A 51 14.51 11.33 12.09
CA ASP A 51 15.23 12.08 11.05
C ASP A 51 16.19 11.18 10.27
N TYR A 52 16.82 10.22 10.95
CA TYR A 52 17.64 9.18 10.32
C TYR A 52 16.84 8.37 9.29
N THR A 53 15.69 7.83 9.67
CA THR A 53 14.80 7.08 8.76
C THR A 53 14.34 7.94 7.58
N LYS A 54 13.99 9.21 7.82
CA LYS A 54 13.60 10.14 6.75
C LYS A 54 14.73 10.40 5.77
N GLU A 55 15.95 10.57 6.27
CA GLU A 55 17.14 10.76 5.45
C GLU A 55 17.46 9.52 4.62
N ARG A 56 17.46 8.33 5.23
CA ARG A 56 17.71 7.06 4.55
C ARG A 56 16.69 6.78 3.46
N LEU A 57 15.40 7.01 3.73
CA LEU A 57 14.35 6.88 2.72
C LEU A 57 14.53 7.90 1.59
N GLY A 58 14.91 9.14 1.91
CA GLY A 58 15.24 10.17 0.93
C GLY A 58 16.41 9.78 0.01
N GLU A 59 17.48 9.22 0.58
CA GLU A 59 18.63 8.77 -0.19
C GLU A 59 18.25 7.58 -1.09
N PHE A 60 17.51 6.61 -0.57
CA PHE A 60 16.98 5.50 -1.35
C PHE A 60 16.09 5.99 -2.50
N TYR A 61 15.17 6.91 -2.25
CA TYR A 61 14.31 7.49 -3.28
C TYR A 61 15.11 8.16 -4.41
N ARG A 62 16.21 8.83 -4.06
CA ARG A 62 17.09 9.46 -5.06
C ARG A 62 17.76 8.44 -5.97
N LEU A 63 18.15 7.28 -5.43
CA LEU A 63 18.85 6.22 -6.16
C LEU A 63 17.89 5.31 -6.92
N GLU A 64 16.78 4.95 -6.29
CA GLU A 64 15.85 3.92 -6.72
C GLU A 64 14.43 4.50 -6.92
N ARG A 65 14.35 5.68 -7.56
CA ARG A 65 13.08 6.41 -7.76
C ARG A 65 12.00 5.53 -8.40
N TRP A 66 12.40 4.61 -9.28
CA TRP A 66 11.51 3.68 -9.94
C TRP A 66 10.77 2.74 -8.99
N TYR A 67 11.30 2.48 -7.80
CA TYR A 67 10.68 1.60 -6.79
C TYR A 67 9.32 2.16 -6.32
N PHE A 68 9.17 3.49 -6.36
CA PHE A 68 7.94 4.20 -5.99
C PHE A 68 7.02 4.47 -7.19
N SER A 69 7.44 4.07 -8.40
CA SER A 69 6.72 4.37 -9.64
C SER A 69 5.80 3.24 -10.10
N ASP A 70 4.84 3.62 -10.95
CA ASP A 70 3.86 2.70 -11.52
C ASP A 70 4.40 1.90 -12.73
N ASP A 71 5.53 2.30 -13.29
CA ASP A 71 5.90 1.85 -14.64
C ASP A 71 6.80 0.62 -14.68
N LEU A 72 7.40 0.21 -13.56
CA LEU A 72 8.41 -0.83 -13.56
C LEU A 72 8.00 -2.09 -12.78
N TYR A 73 8.05 -3.22 -13.49
CA TYR A 73 7.81 -4.59 -13.02
C TYR A 73 8.99 -5.17 -12.22
N GLY A 74 9.67 -4.34 -11.45
CA GLY A 74 10.78 -4.77 -10.60
C GLY A 74 10.29 -5.48 -9.33
N GLY A 75 10.94 -6.59 -8.97
CA GLY A 75 10.68 -7.30 -7.72
C GLY A 75 11.15 -6.54 -6.48
N ASP A 76 11.17 -7.21 -5.33
CA ASP A 76 11.73 -6.65 -4.09
C ASP A 76 13.27 -6.52 -4.22
N CYS A 77 13.73 -5.45 -4.87
CA CYS A 77 15.15 -5.18 -5.12
C CYS A 77 15.79 -4.29 -4.06
N ILE A 78 15.37 -4.44 -2.79
CA ILE A 78 15.97 -3.70 -1.68
C ILE A 78 17.30 -4.33 -1.27
N ARG A 79 18.31 -4.24 -2.14
CA ARG A 79 19.71 -4.48 -1.75
C ARG A 79 20.25 -3.31 -0.94
N TYR A 80 19.77 -2.11 -1.25
CA TYR A 80 20.21 -0.86 -0.63
C TYR A 80 20.06 -0.82 0.91
N PHE A 81 18.90 -1.17 1.47
CA PHE A 81 18.70 -1.15 2.92
C PHE A 81 19.33 -2.34 3.64
N SER A 82 19.46 -3.50 2.97
CA SER A 82 20.09 -4.70 3.55
C SER A 82 21.54 -4.48 4.02
N ALA A 83 22.28 -3.58 3.38
CA ALA A 83 23.64 -3.21 3.79
C ALA A 83 23.69 -2.24 4.98
N SER A 84 22.66 -1.40 5.16
CA SER A 84 22.65 -0.29 6.13
C SER A 84 21.82 -0.54 7.39
N LYS A 85 21.07 -1.65 7.45
CA LYS A 85 20.23 -2.10 8.59
C LYS A 85 19.10 -1.16 9.03
N ASP A 86 18.75 -0.12 8.25
CA ASP A 86 17.58 0.71 8.55
C ASP A 86 16.28 0.02 8.12
N LYS A 87 15.71 -0.74 9.06
CA LYS A 87 14.45 -1.45 8.87
C LYS A 87 13.24 -0.52 8.72
N GLY A 88 13.31 0.72 9.23
CA GLY A 88 12.20 1.67 9.17
C GLY A 88 12.02 2.24 7.77
N ALA A 89 13.12 2.71 7.17
CA ALA A 89 13.09 3.21 5.80
C ALA A 89 12.74 2.10 4.80
N GLU A 90 13.27 0.90 5.04
CA GLU A 90 12.96 -0.31 4.29
C GLU A 90 11.47 -0.66 4.31
N LEU A 91 10.86 -0.64 5.49
CA LEU A 91 9.43 -0.92 5.68
C LEU A 91 8.56 0.12 4.97
N LEU A 92 8.86 1.42 5.12
CA LEU A 92 8.10 2.50 4.45
C LEU A 92 8.17 2.39 2.93
N ALA A 93 9.35 2.09 2.37
CA ALA A 93 9.51 1.87 0.94
C ALA A 93 8.64 0.68 0.45
N ARG A 94 8.64 -0.44 1.20
CA ARG A 94 7.81 -1.61 0.87
C ARG A 94 6.32 -1.31 0.94
N LYS A 95 5.87 -0.63 2.00
CA LYS A 95 4.46 -0.21 2.15
C LYS A 95 3.99 0.54 0.90
N CYS A 96 4.77 1.54 0.47
CA CYS A 96 4.46 2.30 -0.73
C CYS A 96 4.44 1.43 -2.00
N ARG A 97 5.42 0.54 -2.16
CA ARG A 97 5.53 -0.37 -3.32
C ARG A 97 4.35 -1.33 -3.37
N TYR A 98 4.08 -2.03 -2.28
CA TYR A 98 3.05 -3.06 -2.22
C TYR A 98 1.65 -2.45 -2.38
N ALA A 99 1.40 -1.29 -1.77
CA ALA A 99 0.14 -0.58 -1.97
C ALA A 99 -0.06 -0.16 -3.44
N THR A 100 1.01 0.33 -4.08
CA THR A 100 0.99 0.65 -5.53
C THR A 100 0.67 -0.57 -6.40
N GLN A 101 1.29 -1.71 -6.11
CA GLN A 101 1.03 -2.97 -6.83
C GLN A 101 -0.39 -3.45 -6.61
N LEU A 102 -0.90 -3.36 -5.38
CA LEU A 102 -2.24 -3.80 -5.03
C LEU A 102 -3.32 -2.91 -5.67
N VAL A 103 -3.13 -1.58 -5.74
CA VAL A 103 -4.02 -0.67 -6.48
C VAL A 103 -4.18 -1.13 -7.93
N LYS A 104 -3.08 -1.42 -8.64
CA LYS A 104 -3.15 -1.88 -10.04
C LYS A 104 -3.87 -3.21 -10.20
N LEU A 105 -3.59 -4.16 -9.30
CA LEU A 105 -4.25 -5.47 -9.31
C LEU A 105 -5.76 -5.32 -9.04
N PHE A 106 -6.13 -4.37 -8.17
CA PHE A 106 -7.51 -4.10 -7.86
C PHE A 106 -8.23 -3.38 -8.99
N ASP A 107 -7.62 -2.37 -9.61
CA ASP A 107 -8.17 -1.71 -10.79
C ASP A 107 -8.39 -2.71 -11.95
N PHE A 108 -7.43 -3.62 -12.18
CA PHE A 108 -7.60 -4.72 -13.14
C PHE A 108 -8.73 -5.68 -12.76
N TYR A 109 -8.85 -6.01 -11.47
CA TYR A 109 -9.95 -6.84 -10.97
C TYR A 109 -11.32 -6.19 -11.20
N LEU A 110 -11.46 -4.88 -11.01
CA LEU A 110 -12.70 -4.16 -11.29
C LEU A 110 -13.05 -4.18 -12.79
N GLU A 111 -12.06 -4.26 -13.68
CA GLU A 111 -12.29 -4.33 -15.12
C GLU A 111 -12.63 -5.75 -15.62
N LYS A 112 -11.91 -6.78 -15.14
CA LYS A 112 -11.98 -8.15 -15.71
C LYS A 112 -12.42 -9.23 -14.73
N GLY A 113 -12.27 -8.98 -13.43
CA GLY A 113 -12.39 -9.97 -12.38
C GLY A 113 -13.70 -9.95 -11.60
N VAL A 114 -14.56 -8.96 -11.81
CA VAL A 114 -15.82 -8.80 -11.06
C VAL A 114 -16.66 -10.08 -11.17
N GLY A 115 -17.05 -10.62 -10.01
CA GLY A 115 -17.73 -11.92 -9.88
C GLY A 115 -16.81 -13.07 -9.45
N LYS A 116 -15.48 -12.89 -9.51
CA LYS A 116 -14.49 -13.78 -8.89
C LYS A 116 -14.06 -13.23 -7.53
N ARG A 117 -13.40 -14.03 -6.70
CA ARG A 117 -12.88 -13.56 -5.41
C ARG A 117 -11.50 -12.92 -5.58
N PHE A 118 -11.33 -11.68 -5.10
CA PHE A 118 -10.03 -11.00 -5.10
C PHE A 118 -9.13 -11.57 -3.98
N THR A 119 -8.46 -12.67 -4.30
CA THR A 119 -7.63 -13.48 -3.38
C THR A 119 -6.18 -13.53 -3.87
N HIS A 120 -5.27 -14.04 -3.03
CA HIS A 120 -3.89 -14.33 -3.47
C HIS A 120 -3.86 -15.25 -4.69
N ASN A 121 -4.74 -16.27 -4.74
CA ASN A 121 -4.81 -17.18 -5.88
C ASN A 121 -5.29 -16.47 -7.14
N TYR A 122 -6.25 -15.55 -7.02
CA TYR A 122 -6.66 -14.72 -8.15
C TYR A 122 -5.48 -13.91 -8.68
N MET A 123 -4.77 -13.19 -7.79
CA MET A 123 -3.64 -12.33 -8.15
C MET A 123 -2.46 -13.08 -8.81
N MET A 124 -2.33 -14.39 -8.61
CA MET A 124 -1.20 -15.17 -9.15
C MET A 124 -1.58 -16.14 -10.28
N TYR A 125 -2.81 -16.66 -10.27
CA TYR A 125 -3.15 -17.85 -11.06
C TYR A 125 -4.43 -17.71 -11.89
N ASP A 126 -5.22 -16.64 -11.71
CA ASP A 126 -6.40 -16.44 -12.53
C ASP A 126 -6.05 -16.33 -14.03
N ALA A 127 -6.92 -16.85 -14.89
CA ALA A 127 -6.67 -16.90 -16.33
C ALA A 127 -6.50 -15.51 -16.95
N ASP A 128 -7.34 -14.54 -16.55
CA ASP A 128 -7.29 -13.17 -17.09
C ASP A 128 -6.02 -12.46 -16.60
N VAL A 129 -5.68 -12.66 -15.32
CA VAL A 129 -4.42 -12.17 -14.75
C VAL A 129 -3.22 -12.76 -15.48
N ARG A 130 -3.23 -14.06 -15.79
CA ARG A 130 -2.11 -14.73 -16.48
C ARG A 130 -1.98 -14.33 -17.94
N ALA A 131 -3.09 -13.99 -18.60
CA ALA A 131 -3.09 -13.51 -19.97
C ALA A 131 -2.39 -12.14 -20.09
N ASP A 132 -2.48 -11.32 -19.05
CA ASP A 132 -1.71 -10.07 -18.96
C ASP A 132 -0.37 -10.31 -18.22
N GLY A 133 0.72 -10.44 -18.97
CA GLY A 133 2.05 -10.71 -18.40
C GLY A 133 2.54 -9.66 -17.39
N LYS A 134 2.07 -8.41 -17.51
CA LYS A 134 2.43 -7.29 -16.63
C LYS A 134 1.70 -7.38 -15.30
N ILE A 135 0.39 -7.65 -15.35
CA ILE A 135 -0.45 -7.86 -14.17
C ILE A 135 -0.03 -9.14 -13.43
N ASN A 136 0.19 -10.24 -14.15
CA ASN A 136 0.71 -11.49 -13.59
C ASN A 136 2.00 -11.26 -12.79
N THR A 137 2.99 -10.60 -13.40
CA THR A 137 4.26 -10.28 -12.74
C THR A 137 4.05 -9.44 -11.48
N THR A 138 3.16 -8.45 -11.54
CA THR A 138 2.79 -7.60 -10.40
C THR A 138 2.22 -8.42 -9.24
N GLY A 139 1.27 -9.32 -9.53
CA GLY A 139 0.65 -10.20 -8.53
C GLY A 139 1.63 -11.18 -7.91
N LEU A 140 2.48 -11.83 -8.72
CA LEU A 140 3.52 -12.72 -8.23
C LEU A 140 4.52 -12.01 -7.31
N GLN A 141 4.92 -10.79 -7.66
CA GLN A 141 5.87 -10.00 -6.87
C GLN A 141 5.26 -9.55 -5.54
N LEU A 142 4.03 -9.05 -5.56
CA LEU A 142 3.32 -8.61 -4.36
C LEU A 142 3.15 -9.78 -3.39
N VAL A 143 2.52 -10.88 -3.84
CA VAL A 143 2.18 -12.01 -2.96
C VAL A 143 3.44 -12.69 -2.42
N LYS A 144 4.47 -12.91 -3.25
CA LYS A 144 5.74 -13.49 -2.78
C LYS A 144 6.54 -12.52 -1.90
N GLY A 145 6.46 -11.22 -2.19
CA GLY A 145 7.15 -10.17 -1.43
C GLY A 145 6.61 -10.07 -0.01
N VAL A 146 5.29 -10.01 0.13
CA VAL A 146 4.60 -10.02 1.43
C VAL A 146 4.80 -11.37 2.14
N GLY A 147 4.62 -12.50 1.44
CA GLY A 147 4.70 -13.83 2.06
C GLY A 147 6.08 -14.23 2.60
N LYS A 148 7.16 -13.53 2.24
CA LYS A 148 8.53 -13.76 2.76
C LYS A 148 8.86 -12.90 3.99
N ARG A 149 7.92 -12.09 4.46
CA ARG A 149 8.16 -11.02 5.42
C ARG A 149 7.25 -11.19 6.64
N HIS A 150 7.73 -10.71 7.78
CA HIS A 150 7.01 -10.73 9.06
C HIS A 150 6.66 -9.31 9.54
N ASP A 151 7.23 -8.28 8.90
CA ASP A 151 7.08 -6.86 9.23
C ASP A 151 5.93 -6.17 8.46
N ILE A 152 5.32 -6.87 7.50
CA ILE A 152 4.17 -6.39 6.74
C ILE A 152 3.33 -7.58 6.23
N SER A 153 2.03 -7.56 6.55
CA SER A 153 1.05 -8.55 6.08
C SER A 153 0.30 -8.05 4.83
N MET A 154 -0.47 -8.93 4.17
CA MET A 154 -1.29 -8.48 3.04
C MET A 154 -2.44 -7.62 3.54
N GLU A 155 -2.97 -7.95 4.71
CA GLU A 155 -4.01 -7.20 5.41
C GLU A 155 -3.55 -5.77 5.69
N ASP A 156 -2.30 -5.57 6.11
CA ASP A 156 -1.73 -4.22 6.28
C ASP A 156 -1.70 -3.46 4.95
N VAL A 157 -1.34 -4.12 3.84
CA VAL A 157 -1.32 -3.50 2.51
C VAL A 157 -2.73 -3.16 2.04
N VAL A 158 -3.71 -4.02 2.31
CA VAL A 158 -5.13 -3.78 1.99
C VAL A 158 -5.63 -2.56 2.74
N GLU A 159 -5.32 -2.40 4.03
CA GLU A 159 -5.73 -1.22 4.80
C GLU A 159 -5.08 0.06 4.28
N ILE A 160 -3.80 0.02 3.87
CA ILE A 160 -3.15 1.18 3.22
C ILE A 160 -3.88 1.56 1.93
N VAL A 161 -4.23 0.57 1.10
CA VAL A 161 -4.94 0.82 -0.16
C VAL A 161 -6.37 1.28 0.09
N ALA A 162 -7.02 0.78 1.12
CA ALA A 162 -8.40 1.12 1.45
C ALA A 162 -8.59 2.57 1.90
N ASP A 163 -7.52 3.27 2.30
CA ASP A 163 -7.53 4.72 2.54
C ASP A 163 -7.77 5.52 1.23
N VAL A 164 -7.47 4.95 0.05
CA VAL A 164 -7.63 5.59 -1.28
C VAL A 164 -8.55 4.84 -2.26
N ARG A 165 -8.84 3.58 -1.97
CA ARG A 165 -9.77 2.70 -2.70
C ARG A 165 -10.61 1.90 -1.70
N PRO A 166 -11.56 2.53 -0.98
CA PRO A 166 -12.28 1.88 0.13
C PRO A 166 -12.99 0.59 -0.25
N ALA A 167 -13.49 0.50 -1.49
CA ALA A 167 -14.18 -0.66 -2.03
C ALA A 167 -13.36 -1.97 -1.93
N ILE A 168 -12.03 -1.90 -1.88
CA ILE A 168 -11.19 -3.10 -1.75
C ILE A 168 -11.55 -3.95 -0.53
N ARG A 169 -12.07 -3.34 0.55
CA ARG A 169 -12.50 -4.05 1.77
C ARG A 169 -13.65 -5.03 1.52
N GLU A 170 -14.49 -4.76 0.53
CA GLU A 170 -15.63 -5.61 0.19
C GLU A 170 -15.23 -6.81 -0.69
N TYR A 171 -14.20 -6.62 -1.51
CA TYR A 171 -13.77 -7.60 -2.50
C TYR A 171 -12.61 -8.49 -2.03
N TYR A 172 -11.70 -7.94 -1.22
CA TYR A 172 -10.54 -8.68 -0.74
C TYR A 172 -10.98 -9.80 0.22
N CYS A 173 -10.44 -10.99 -0.01
CA CYS A 173 -10.71 -12.16 0.83
C CYS A 173 -9.37 -12.74 1.31
N ALA A 174 -9.14 -12.64 2.62
CA ALA A 174 -7.92 -13.14 3.25
C ALA A 174 -7.84 -14.68 3.16
N PRO A 175 -6.62 -15.28 3.17
CA PRO A 175 -6.45 -16.72 3.20
C PRO A 175 -7.19 -17.37 4.39
N GLY A 176 -8.03 -18.37 4.13
CA GLY A 176 -8.76 -19.10 5.17
C GLY A 176 -10.12 -18.49 5.55
N GLN A 177 -10.47 -17.29 5.08
CA GLN A 177 -11.82 -16.77 5.26
C GLN A 177 -12.83 -17.50 4.37
N LYS A 178 -13.83 -18.14 4.99
CA LYS A 178 -15.02 -18.62 4.29
C LYS A 178 -15.98 -17.45 4.09
N TYR A 179 -16.18 -17.05 2.85
CA TYR A 179 -17.13 -15.98 2.51
C TYR A 179 -18.57 -16.43 2.80
N SER A 180 -19.27 -15.72 3.70
CA SER A 180 -20.74 -15.76 3.77
C SER A 180 -21.26 -14.76 2.75
N ARG A 181 -21.91 -15.26 1.69
CA ARG A 181 -22.43 -14.44 0.59
C ARG A 181 -23.58 -13.51 1.01
N ASN A 182 -24.08 -13.63 2.25
CA ASN A 182 -25.37 -13.09 2.64
C ASN A 182 -25.34 -11.94 3.66
N GLU A 183 -24.18 -11.47 4.13
CA GLU A 183 -24.20 -10.47 5.22
C GLU A 183 -23.63 -9.08 4.88
N ASN A 184 -22.81 -8.89 3.82
CA ASN A 184 -22.15 -7.58 3.65
C ASN A 184 -21.98 -7.03 2.21
N VAL A 185 -22.64 -7.58 1.19
CA VAL A 185 -22.61 -6.97 -0.15
C VAL A 185 -24.02 -6.85 -0.69
N SER A 186 -24.65 -5.71 -0.41
CA SER A 186 -25.66 -5.20 -1.33
C SER A 186 -24.89 -4.82 -2.60
N PHE A 187 -25.06 -5.62 -3.64
CA PHE A 187 -24.59 -5.24 -4.97
C PHE A 187 -25.32 -3.93 -5.32
N VAL A 188 -24.62 -2.80 -5.19
CA VAL A 188 -25.07 -1.58 -5.81
C VAL A 188 -24.95 -1.85 -7.31
N ASP A 189 -26.08 -2.17 -7.94
CA ASP A 189 -26.24 -2.16 -9.39
C ASP A 189 -25.81 -0.77 -9.87
N PHE A 190 -24.54 -0.64 -10.26
CA PHE A 190 -24.09 0.50 -11.04
C PHE A 190 -24.62 0.30 -12.47
N GLY A 191 -25.87 0.71 -12.65
CA GLY A 191 -26.49 1.19 -13.87
C GLY A 191 -26.07 0.52 -15.17
N LYS A 192 -26.85 -0.46 -15.61
CA LYS A 192 -27.16 -0.57 -17.04
C LYS A 192 -28.28 0.42 -17.36
N LYS A 193 -27.95 1.48 -18.11
CA LYS A 193 -28.93 2.20 -18.92
C LYS A 193 -29.18 1.41 -20.20
#